data_AF-A0A962KR73-F1
#
_entry.id   AF-A0A962KR73-F1
#
_cell.length_a   1.000
_cell.length_b   1.000
_cell.length_c   1.000
_cell.angle_alpha   90.00
_cell.angle_beta   90.00
_cell.angle_gamma   90.00
#
_symmetry.space_group_name_H-M   'P 1'
#
loop_
_entity.id
_entity.type
_entity.pdbx_description
1 polymer ?
#
loop_
_entity_poly.entity_id
_entity_poly.type
_entity_poly.pdbx_seq_one_letter_code
_entity_poly.pdbx_strand_id
1 'polypeptide(L)'
;LSHSNFGTIDTDTSRKMRAAFADIRRRDPDLEIEGEMQADVALSETVRDRVMPNSRLTGQANLFIMPNVESANIAFNMLKTLSDGVSIGPLLLGVARPAHILTPSVTARGIINITSIASVGAQIFDDAVIDHTTHRLVRSVS
;
A
#
# COMPACT_ATOMS: atom_id res chain seq x y z
N LEU A 1 4.57 8.17 -3.47
CA LEU A 1 4.50 9.63 -3.36
C LEU A 1 5.89 10.23 -3.18
N SER A 2 6.08 11.44 -3.71
CA SER A 2 7.30 12.23 -3.69
C SER A 2 6.94 13.71 -3.76
N HIS A 3 7.88 14.61 -3.45
CA HIS A 3 7.71 16.03 -3.77
C HIS A 3 8.05 16.35 -5.24
N SER A 4 8.56 15.37 -6.00
CA SER A 4 8.80 15.41 -7.44
C SER A 4 7.64 14.77 -8.20
N ASN A 5 7.38 15.26 -9.42
CA ASN A 5 6.52 14.61 -10.41
C ASN A 5 7.41 14.09 -11.55
N PHE A 6 7.55 12.78 -11.69
CA PHE A 6 8.19 12.13 -12.84
C PHE A 6 9.54 12.75 -13.27
N GLY A 7 10.35 13.14 -12.28
CA GLY A 7 11.68 13.72 -12.47
C GLY A 7 11.78 15.23 -12.61
N THR A 8 10.74 15.98 -12.26
CA THR A 8 10.86 17.44 -12.12
C THR A 8 11.88 17.87 -11.07
N ILE A 9 12.08 17.09 -10.00
CA ILE A 9 13.04 17.37 -8.94
C ILE A 9 13.88 16.13 -8.65
N ASP A 10 15.20 16.25 -8.68
CA ASP A 10 16.14 15.15 -8.51
C ASP A 10 16.87 15.19 -7.16
N THR A 11 16.22 14.61 -6.14
CA THR A 11 16.75 14.46 -4.78
C THR A 11 16.88 12.98 -4.44
N ASP A 12 17.58 12.67 -3.34
CA ASP A 12 17.69 11.29 -2.87
C ASP A 12 16.33 10.63 -2.64
N THR A 13 15.36 11.40 -2.12
CA THR A 13 14.01 10.89 -1.89
C THR A 13 13.24 10.65 -3.18
N SER A 14 13.35 11.51 -4.20
CA SER A 14 12.68 11.28 -5.48
C SER A 14 13.33 10.13 -6.27
N ARG A 15 14.66 10.01 -6.25
CA ARG A 15 15.40 8.86 -6.80
C ARG A 15 14.99 7.55 -6.15
N LYS A 16 14.92 7.52 -4.81
CA LYS A 16 14.45 6.35 -4.05
C LYS A 16 13.07 5.90 -4.52
N MET A 17 12.13 6.85 -4.66
CA MET A 17 10.76 6.52 -5.05
C MET A 17 10.64 6.08 -6.50
N ARG A 18 11.44 6.65 -7.41
CA ARG A 18 11.51 6.19 -8.80
C ARG A 18 12.10 4.77 -8.91
N ALA A 19 13.15 4.49 -8.14
CA ALA A 19 13.72 3.15 -8.06
C ALA A 19 12.70 2.14 -7.51
N ALA A 20 11.96 2.50 -6.45
CA ALA A 20 10.90 1.67 -5.90
C ALA A 20 9.80 1.38 -6.92
N PHE A 21 9.35 2.40 -7.69
CA PHE A 21 8.40 2.21 -8.78
C PHE A 21 8.92 1.21 -9.83
N ALA A 22 10.15 1.40 -10.31
CA ALA A 22 10.77 0.52 -11.30
C ALA A 22 10.89 -0.93 -10.78
N ASP A 23 11.23 -1.11 -9.50
CA ASP A 23 11.33 -2.42 -8.87
C ASP A 23 9.98 -3.13 -8.74
N ILE A 24 8.93 -2.43 -8.32
CA ILE A 24 7.59 -3.01 -8.22
C ILE A 24 7.10 -3.38 -9.62
N ARG A 25 7.26 -2.48 -10.59
CA ARG A 25 6.85 -2.69 -11.99
C ARG A 25 7.55 -3.89 -12.63
N ARG A 26 8.82 -4.13 -12.28
CA ARG A 26 9.58 -5.30 -12.75
C ARG A 26 9.08 -6.61 -12.13
N ARG A 27 8.62 -6.58 -10.88
CA ARG A 27 8.10 -7.76 -10.18
C ARG A 27 6.66 -8.08 -10.57
N ASP A 28 5.87 -7.05 -10.84
CA ASP A 28 4.48 -7.16 -11.26
C ASP A 28 4.17 -6.13 -12.35
N PRO A 29 4.34 -6.52 -13.64
CA PRO A 29 4.05 -5.66 -14.79
C PRO A 29 2.57 -5.48 -15.09
N ASP A 30 1.66 -6.15 -14.39
CA ASP A 30 0.22 -5.98 -14.60
C ASP A 30 -0.38 -5.05 -13.55
N LEU A 31 0.27 -4.93 -12.39
CA LEU A 31 -0.12 -4.01 -11.33
C LEU A 31 -0.26 -2.56 -11.85
N GLU A 32 -1.43 -1.99 -11.55
CA GLU A 32 -1.79 -0.60 -11.82
C GLU A 32 -1.14 0.32 -10.78
N ILE A 33 0.07 0.78 -11.09
CA ILE A 33 0.86 1.67 -10.25
C ILE A 33 1.55 2.73 -11.08
N GLU A 34 1.81 3.88 -10.45
CA GLU A 34 2.58 4.98 -11.04
C GLU A 34 3.46 5.69 -10.01
N GLY A 35 4.52 6.33 -10.48
CA GLY A 35 5.38 7.17 -9.65
C GLY A 35 6.77 7.44 -10.24
N GLU A 36 7.57 8.31 -9.61
CA GLU A 36 7.24 9.10 -8.42
C GLU A 36 6.36 10.32 -8.74
N MET A 37 5.42 10.66 -7.84
CA MET A 37 4.56 11.84 -8.02
C MET A 37 4.09 12.45 -6.69
N GLN A 38 3.66 13.71 -6.75
CA GLN A 38 3.02 14.47 -5.69
C GLN A 38 1.59 13.96 -5.41
N ALA A 39 1.09 14.27 -4.22
CA ALA A 39 -0.18 13.73 -3.72
C ALA A 39 -1.40 14.25 -4.49
N ASP A 40 -1.38 15.52 -4.89
CA ASP A 40 -2.43 16.15 -5.71
C ASP A 40 -2.53 15.50 -7.10
N VAL A 41 -1.39 15.23 -7.74
CA VAL A 41 -1.32 14.46 -9.00
C VAL A 41 -1.85 13.04 -8.81
N ALA A 42 -1.54 12.38 -7.69
CA ALA A 42 -2.06 11.04 -7.41
C ALA A 42 -3.59 11.04 -7.18
N LEU A 43 -4.11 12.06 -6.50
CA LEU A 43 -5.53 12.17 -6.09
C LEU A 43 -6.45 12.74 -7.17
N SER A 44 -5.92 13.39 -8.21
CA SER A 44 -6.70 13.97 -9.28
C SER A 44 -6.24 13.43 -10.63
N GLU A 45 -7.05 12.54 -11.21
CA GLU A 45 -6.85 12.02 -12.57
C GLU A 45 -6.72 13.16 -13.59
N THR A 46 -7.59 14.17 -13.50
CA THR A 46 -7.53 15.34 -14.40
C THR A 46 -6.21 16.11 -14.29
N VAL A 47 -5.63 16.25 -13.10
CA VAL A 47 -4.31 16.87 -12.94
C VAL A 47 -3.22 15.92 -13.46
N ARG A 48 -3.34 14.62 -13.16
CA ARG A 48 -2.42 13.58 -13.63
C ARG A 48 -2.32 13.53 -15.14
N ASP A 49 -3.44 13.53 -15.85
CA ASP A 49 -3.49 13.43 -17.31
C ASP A 49 -2.81 14.62 -18.00
N ARG A 50 -2.80 15.80 -17.34
CA ARG A 50 -2.08 16.98 -17.85
C ARG A 50 -0.57 16.86 -17.71
N VAL A 51 -0.09 16.22 -16.65
CA VAL A 51 1.33 16.06 -16.35
C VAL A 51 1.90 14.80 -17.01
N MET A 52 1.10 13.74 -17.09
CA MET A 52 1.43 12.43 -17.65
C MET A 52 0.22 11.84 -18.40
N PRO A 53 0.01 12.23 -19.67
CA PRO A 53 -1.13 11.77 -20.48
C PRO A 53 -1.18 10.26 -20.71
N ASN A 54 -0.06 9.56 -20.55
CA ASN A 54 0.06 8.11 -20.74
C ASN A 54 0.14 7.36 -19.41
N SER A 55 -0.44 7.92 -18.34
CA SER A 55 -0.47 7.27 -17.04
C SER A 55 -1.23 5.95 -17.12
N ARG A 56 -0.69 4.89 -16.49
CA ARG A 56 -1.40 3.60 -16.37
C ARG A 56 -2.49 3.61 -15.32
N LEU A 57 -2.45 4.56 -14.39
CA LEU A 57 -3.36 4.64 -13.27
C LEU A 57 -4.69 5.24 -13.74
N THR A 58 -5.79 4.55 -13.47
CA THR A 58 -7.16 5.02 -13.73
C THR A 58 -7.78 5.62 -12.47
N GLY A 59 -8.54 6.69 -12.63
CA GLY A 59 -9.24 7.34 -11.51
C GLY A 59 -8.31 7.92 -10.44
N GLN A 60 -8.81 8.00 -9.21
CA GLN A 60 -8.04 8.49 -8.08
C GLN A 60 -7.21 7.37 -7.46
N ALA A 61 -5.94 7.63 -7.17
CA ALA A 61 -5.11 6.69 -6.42
C ALA A 61 -5.76 6.36 -5.07
N ASN A 62 -5.86 5.07 -4.75
CA ASN A 62 -6.44 4.56 -3.51
C ASN A 62 -5.40 3.96 -2.54
N LEU A 63 -4.13 3.86 -2.97
CA LEU A 63 -3.00 3.37 -2.18
C LEU A 63 -1.81 4.31 -2.32
N PHE A 64 -1.23 4.71 -1.18
CA PHE A 64 -0.09 5.61 -1.14
C PHE A 64 1.12 4.95 -0.50
N ILE A 65 2.19 4.79 -1.28
CA ILE A 65 3.50 4.42 -0.76
C ILE A 65 4.30 5.69 -0.45
N MET A 66 4.70 5.84 0.81
CA MET A 66 5.35 7.04 1.33
C MET A 66 6.89 6.90 1.31
N PRO A 67 7.65 7.99 1.14
CA PRO A 67 9.11 7.92 1.03
C PRO A 67 9.81 7.55 2.34
N ASN A 68 9.19 7.81 3.49
CA ASN A 68 9.71 7.48 4.81
C ASN A 68 8.60 7.43 5.88
N VAL A 69 8.97 7.01 7.09
CA VAL A 69 8.04 6.86 8.23
C VAL A 69 7.48 8.20 8.70
N GLU A 70 8.26 9.28 8.62
CA GLU A 70 7.81 10.62 9.04
C GLU A 70 6.67 11.14 8.15
N SER A 71 6.89 11.14 6.83
CA SER A 71 5.86 11.53 5.86
C SER A 71 4.61 10.65 5.95
N ALA A 72 4.77 9.35 6.18
CA ALA A 72 3.66 8.44 6.41
C ALA A 72 2.86 8.80 7.67
N ASN A 73 3.53 9.00 8.80
CA ASN A 73 2.87 9.35 10.06
C ASN A 73 2.17 10.72 10.00
N ILE A 74 2.81 11.72 9.39
CA ILE A 74 2.22 13.05 9.23
C ILE A 74 0.96 12.96 8.37
N ALA A 75 1.08 12.40 7.16
CA ALA A 75 -0.05 12.28 6.24
C ALA A 75 -1.20 11.44 6.84
N PHE A 76 -0.89 10.32 7.48
CA PHE A 76 -1.88 9.47 8.13
C PHE A 76 -2.65 10.21 9.24
N ASN A 77 -1.93 10.89 10.14
CA ASN A 77 -2.59 11.62 11.22
C ASN A 77 -3.39 12.81 10.71
N MET A 78 -2.91 13.53 9.69
CA MET A 78 -3.67 14.60 9.04
C MET A 78 -4.97 14.06 8.43
N LEU A 79 -4.91 12.99 7.64
CA LEU A 79 -6.09 12.37 7.03
C LEU A 79 -7.05 11.84 8.10
N LYS A 80 -6.54 11.21 9.15
CA LYS A 80 -7.35 10.73 10.28
C LYS A 80 -8.08 11.85 11.01
N THR A 81 -7.46 13.02 11.16
CA THR A 81 -8.06 14.16 11.86
C THR A 81 -9.01 14.97 10.97
N LEU A 82 -8.71 15.08 9.67
CA LEU A 82 -9.47 15.91 8.73
C LEU A 82 -10.59 15.15 8.01
N SER A 83 -10.53 13.82 7.97
CA SER A 83 -11.59 13.02 7.36
C SER A 83 -12.59 12.55 8.41
N ASP A 84 -13.85 12.40 7.98
CA ASP A 84 -14.88 11.66 8.74
C ASP A 84 -14.73 10.13 8.57
N GLY A 85 -13.63 9.69 7.96
CA GLY A 85 -13.35 8.30 7.64
C GLY A 85 -12.98 7.49 8.88
N VAL A 86 -13.34 6.20 8.87
CA VAL A 86 -12.90 5.27 9.91
C VAL A 86 -11.45 4.88 9.66
N SER A 87 -10.55 5.37 10.50
CA SER A 87 -9.15 4.93 10.50
C SER A 87 -9.03 3.51 11.07
N ILE A 88 -8.45 2.61 10.29
CA ILE A 88 -8.10 1.25 10.73
C ILE A 88 -6.58 1.08 10.65
N GLY A 89 -5.95 0.71 11.77
CA GLY A 89 -4.52 0.43 11.83
C GLY A 89 -3.83 0.92 13.12
N PRO A 90 -2.52 0.68 13.25
CA PRO A 90 -1.61 0.15 12.22
C PRO A 90 -1.82 -1.35 11.94
N LEU A 91 -1.63 -1.77 10.68
CA LEU A 91 -1.64 -3.17 10.27
C LEU A 91 -0.22 -3.59 9.88
N LEU A 92 0.20 -4.76 10.38
CA LEU A 92 1.47 -5.37 9.99
C LEU A 92 1.27 -6.21 8.75
N LEU A 93 2.18 -6.06 7.78
CA LEU A 93 2.23 -6.83 6.55
C LEU A 93 3.51 -7.67 6.51
N GLY A 94 3.46 -8.81 5.82
CA GLY A 94 4.64 -9.68 5.62
C GLY A 94 5.05 -10.54 6.82
N VAL A 95 4.22 -10.63 7.84
CA VAL A 95 4.41 -11.54 8.98
C VAL A 95 4.06 -12.99 8.61
N ALA A 96 4.72 -13.96 9.22
CA ALA A 96 4.53 -15.39 8.92
C ALA A 96 3.15 -15.94 9.33
N ARG A 97 2.46 -15.26 10.25
CA ARG A 97 1.06 -15.47 10.62
C ARG A 97 0.42 -14.12 10.94
N PRO A 98 -0.90 -13.95 10.76
CA PRO A 98 -1.57 -12.68 11.06
C PRO A 98 -1.34 -12.26 12.52
N ALA A 99 -0.68 -11.12 12.68
CA ALA A 99 -0.39 -10.51 13.96
C ALA A 99 -0.40 -9.00 13.79
N HIS A 100 -1.06 -8.28 14.69
CA HIS A 100 -1.17 -6.82 14.64
C HIS A 100 -0.92 -6.23 16.02
N ILE A 101 -0.28 -5.05 16.06
CA ILE A 101 0.06 -4.36 17.30
C ILE A 101 -0.88 -3.18 17.47
N LEU A 102 -1.54 -3.13 18.62
CA LEU A 102 -2.44 -2.04 18.99
C LEU A 102 -1.68 -1.01 19.82
N THR A 103 -2.05 0.27 19.68
CA THR A 103 -1.62 1.33 20.58
C THR A 103 -2.64 1.53 21.71
N PRO A 104 -2.24 2.05 22.89
CA PRO A 104 -3.18 2.34 23.97
C PRO A 104 -4.32 3.30 23.61
N SER A 105 -4.12 4.09 22.55
CA SER A 105 -5.10 5.05 22.03
C SER A 105 -6.18 4.43 21.11
N VAL A 106 -6.14 3.12 20.87
CA VAL A 106 -7.14 2.44 20.02
C VAL A 106 -8.49 2.37 20.75
N THR A 107 -9.56 2.73 20.04
CA THR A 107 -10.94 2.67 20.56
C THR A 107 -11.46 1.23 20.58
N ALA A 108 -12.51 0.95 21.35
CA ALA A 108 -13.15 -0.38 21.36
C ALA A 108 -13.56 -0.86 19.95
N ARG A 109 -14.09 0.06 19.12
CA ARG A 109 -14.41 -0.22 17.72
C ARG A 109 -13.16 -0.56 16.90
N GLY A 110 -12.06 0.14 17.13
CA GLY A 110 -10.77 -0.15 16.48
C GLY A 110 -10.25 -1.54 16.84
N ILE A 111 -10.38 -1.97 18.10
CA ILE A 111 -10.02 -3.33 18.55
C ILE A 111 -10.83 -4.37 17.77
N ILE A 112 -12.16 -4.20 17.72
CA ILE A 112 -13.05 -5.14 17.01
C ILE A 112 -12.69 -5.23 15.53
N ASN A 113 -12.44 -4.09 14.88
CA ASN A 113 -12.06 -4.06 13.47
C ASN A 113 -10.74 -4.82 13.21
N ILE A 114 -9.71 -4.58 14.03
CA ILE A 114 -8.41 -5.22 13.86
C ILE A 114 -8.47 -6.72 14.17
N THR A 115 -9.23 -7.14 15.19
CA THR A 115 -9.47 -8.56 15.46
C THR A 115 -10.19 -9.25 14.29
N SER A 116 -11.15 -8.56 13.68
CA SER A 116 -11.87 -9.09 12.50
C SER A 116 -10.91 -9.28 11.33
N ILE A 117 -10.04 -8.30 11.06
CA ILE A 117 -9.01 -8.38 10.02
C ILE A 117 -8.02 -9.52 10.31
N ALA A 118 -7.56 -9.67 11.55
CA ALA A 118 -6.65 -10.75 11.92
C ALA A 118 -7.29 -12.14 11.75
N SER A 119 -8.58 -12.26 12.08
CA SER A 119 -9.33 -13.52 11.96
C SER A 119 -9.51 -13.93 10.49
N VAL A 120 -9.92 -12.99 9.63
CA VAL A 120 -10.03 -13.23 8.17
C VAL A 120 -8.65 -13.50 7.57
N GLY A 121 -7.63 -12.76 8.00
CA GLY A 121 -6.24 -12.99 7.57
C GLY A 121 -5.76 -14.40 7.91
N ALA A 122 -6.20 -14.98 9.02
CA ALA A 122 -5.84 -16.35 9.41
C ALA A 122 -6.51 -17.39 8.53
N GLN A 123 -7.78 -17.18 8.19
CA GLN A 123 -8.52 -18.05 7.27
C GLN A 123 -7.87 -18.06 5.88
N ILE A 124 -7.59 -16.88 5.31
CA ILE A 124 -6.94 -16.76 3.99
C ILE A 124 -5.54 -17.38 4.01
N PHE A 125 -4.79 -17.19 5.11
CA PHE A 125 -3.47 -17.79 5.25
C PHE A 125 -3.54 -19.32 5.26
N ASP A 126 -4.47 -19.90 6.01
CA ASP A 126 -4.65 -21.35 6.06
C ASP A 126 -5.06 -21.91 4.69
N ASP A 127 -5.94 -21.23 3.96
CA ASP A 127 -6.33 -21.60 2.59
C ASP A 127 -5.15 -21.56 1.60
N ALA A 128 -4.32 -20.51 1.66
CA ALA A 128 -3.13 -20.38 0.81
C ALA A 128 -2.06 -21.45 1.13
N VAL A 129 -1.91 -21.82 2.41
CA VAL A 129 -1.03 -22.93 2.82
C VAL A 129 -1.56 -24.26 2.29
N ILE A 130 -2.87 -24.51 2.36
CA ILE A 130 -3.49 -25.73 1.81
C ILE A 130 -3.24 -25.80 0.30
N ASP A 131 -3.44 -24.71 -0.44
CA ASP A 131 -3.22 -24.67 -1.89
C ASP A 131 -1.75 -24.92 -2.29
N HIS A 132 -0.80 -24.28 -1.59
CA HIS A 132 0.63 -24.52 -1.80
C HIS A 132 1.11 -25.93 -1.43
N THR A 133 0.49 -26.57 -0.43
CA THR A 133 0.83 -27.94 -0.04
C THR A 133 0.25 -28.95 -1.03
N THR A 134 -0.95 -28.68 -1.56
CA THR A 134 -1.62 -29.51 -2.56
C THR A 134 -0.88 -29.45 -3.90
N HIS A 135 -0.42 -28.27 -4.33
CA HIS A 135 0.38 -28.12 -5.55
C HIS A 135 1.77 -28.79 -5.48
N ARG A 136 2.37 -28.94 -4.29
CA ARG A 136 3.63 -29.69 -4.13
C ARG A 136 3.44 -31.20 -4.17
N LEU A 137 2.33 -31.73 -3.66
CA LEU A 137 2.04 -33.16 -3.70
C LEU A 137 1.75 -33.66 -5.13
N VAL A 138 1.10 -32.84 -5.97
CA VAL A 138 0.84 -33.19 -7.38
C VAL A 138 2.13 -33.20 -8.22
N ARG A 139 3.14 -32.41 -7.86
CA ARG A 139 4.44 -32.35 -8.57
C ARG A 139 5.49 -33.34 -8.09
N SER A 140 5.27 -34.08 -6.99
CA SER A 140 6.22 -35.11 -6.52
C SER A 140 5.84 -36.54 -6.92
N VAL A 141 4.77 -36.71 -7.70
CA VAL A 141 4.29 -38.01 -8.19
C VAL A 141 4.20 -38.00 -9.74
N SER A 142 4.98 -37.17 -10.41
CA SER A 142 5.13 -37.13 -11.87
C SER A 142 6.58 -36.86 -12.22
#